data_AF-A0A926B3Y8-F1
#
_entry.id   AF-A0A926B3Y8-F1
#
_cell.length_a   1.000
_cell.length_b   1.000
_cell.length_c   1.000
_cell.angle_alpha   90.00
_cell.angle_beta   90.00
_cell.angle_gamma   90.00
#
_symmetry.space_group_name_H-M   'P 1'
#
loop_
_entity.id
_entity.type
_entity.pdbx_description
1 polymer ?
#
loop_
_entity_poly.entity_id
_entity_poly.type
_entity_poly.pdbx_seq_one_letter_code
_entity_poly.pdbx_strand_id
1 'polypeptide(L)'
;MNLFALLRLALRGFVRHRMRALLTTLGIIIGVGAFITMVAIGRGANARVSEQIASMGANMLVILPGSIQQGGARGGAGTSATLTDDDVD
;
A
#
# COMPACT_ATOMS: atom_id res chain seq x y z
N MET A 1 -36.59 -32.35 -11.76
CA MET A 1 -35.39 -32.07 -12.59
C MET A 1 -34.15 -32.43 -11.80
N ASN A 2 -33.27 -33.29 -12.32
CA ASN A 2 -32.08 -33.74 -11.59
C ASN A 2 -30.92 -32.77 -11.81
N LEU A 3 -30.31 -32.28 -10.73
CA LEU A 3 -29.15 -31.38 -10.75
C LEU A 3 -27.99 -31.95 -11.58
N PHE A 4 -27.82 -33.26 -11.55
CA PHE A 4 -26.80 -33.98 -12.33
C PHE A 4 -27.00 -33.85 -13.85
N ALA A 5 -28.25 -33.83 -14.32
CA ALA A 5 -28.57 -33.66 -15.73
C ALA A 5 -28.30 -32.21 -16.19
N LEU A 6 -28.60 -31.23 -15.34
CA LEU A 6 -28.30 -29.81 -15.60
C LEU A 6 -26.80 -29.55 -15.67
N LEU A 7 -26.01 -30.11 -14.74
CA LEU A 7 -24.55 -30.00 -14.76
C LEU A 7 -23.98 -30.61 -16.05
N ARG A 8 -24.47 -31.79 -16.45
CA ARG A 8 -24.04 -32.47 -17.68
C ARG A 8 -24.37 -31.65 -18.93
N LEU A 9 -25.54 -31.01 -18.96
CA LEU A 9 -25.95 -30.14 -20.06
C LEU A 9 -25.09 -28.87 -20.14
N ALA A 10 -24.82 -28.22 -18.99
CA ALA A 10 -23.97 -27.04 -18.92
C ALA A 10 -22.53 -27.34 -19.39
N LEU A 11 -21.93 -28.43 -18.92
CA LEU A 11 -20.59 -28.87 -19.34
C LEU A 11 -20.51 -29.12 -20.85
N ARG A 12 -21.57 -29.71 -21.43
CA ARG A 12 -21.64 -29.95 -22.88
C ARG A 12 -21.73 -28.63 -23.67
N GLY A 13 -22.38 -27.61 -23.12
CA GLY A 13 -22.43 -26.26 -23.68
C GLY A 13 -21.08 -25.55 -23.68
N PHE A 14 -20.30 -25.67 -22.61
CA PHE A 14 -18.93 -25.13 -22.53
C PHE A 14 -18.02 -25.71 -23.61
N VAL A 15 -18.09 -27.03 -23.85
CA VAL A 15 -17.29 -27.70 -24.88
C VAL A 15 -17.67 -27.27 -26.30
N ARG A 16 -18.96 -26.96 -26.55
CA ARG A 16 -19.43 -26.51 -27.87
C ARG A 16 -18.95 -25.11 -28.24
N HIS A 17 -18.70 -24.25 -27.26
CA HIS A 17 -18.18 -22.89 -27.47
C HIS A 17 -16.79 -22.71 -26.86
N ARG A 18 -15.88 -23.63 -27.19
CA ARG A 18 -14.54 -23.73 -26.59
C ARG A 18 -13.76 -22.41 -26.59
N MET A 19 -13.78 -21.64 -27.67
CA MET A 19 -13.04 -20.37 -27.72
C MET A 19 -13.59 -19.32 -26.77
N ARG A 20 -14.91 -19.13 -26.76
CA ARG A 20 -15.56 -18.15 -25.88
C ARG A 20 -15.40 -18.55 -24.42
N ALA A 21 -15.63 -19.82 -24.11
CA ALA A 21 -15.46 -20.39 -22.77
C ALA A 21 -14.02 -20.23 -22.24
N LEU A 22 -13.01 -20.51 -23.07
CA LEU A 22 -11.61 -20.37 -22.68
C LEU A 22 -11.24 -18.92 -22.43
N LEU A 23 -11.62 -18.00 -23.32
CA LEU A 23 -11.27 -16.59 -23.18
C LEU A 23 -11.93 -15.94 -21.96
N THR A 24 -13.19 -16.26 -21.65
CA THR A 24 -13.87 -15.69 -20.48
C THR A 24 -13.31 -16.23 -19.18
N THR A 25 -13.02 -17.54 -19.11
CA THR A 25 -12.42 -18.14 -17.90
C THR A 25 -11.01 -17.65 -17.67
N LEU A 26 -10.20 -17.52 -18.72
CA LEU A 26 -8.85 -16.97 -18.64
C LEU A 26 -8.85 -15.51 -18.15
N GLY A 27 -9.78 -14.68 -18.65
CA GLY A 27 -9.95 -13.31 -18.17
C GLY A 27 -10.26 -13.22 -16.67
N ILE A 28 -11.13 -14.10 -16.16
CA ILE A 28 -11.45 -14.16 -14.72
C ILE A 28 -10.23 -14.59 -13.91
N ILE A 29 -9.48 -15.60 -14.35
CA ILE A 29 -8.28 -16.08 -13.65
C ILE A 29 -7.23 -14.97 -13.53
N ILE A 30 -6.94 -14.28 -14.63
CA ILE A 30 -5.95 -13.19 -14.63
C ILE A 30 -6.47 -12.01 -13.81
N GLY A 31 -7.73 -11.62 -13.97
CA GLY A 31 -8.33 -10.49 -13.25
C GLY A 31 -8.34 -10.69 -11.74
N VAL A 32 -8.79 -11.85 -11.26
CA VAL A 32 -8.81 -12.17 -9.84
C VAL A 32 -7.38 -12.34 -9.30
N GLY A 33 -6.48 -12.97 -10.07
CA GLY A 33 -5.08 -13.13 -9.69
C GLY A 33 -4.37 -11.79 -9.48
N ALA A 34 -4.47 -10.88 -10.45
CA ALA A 34 -3.88 -9.53 -10.37
C ALA A 34 -4.48 -8.71 -9.23
N PHE A 35 -5.78 -8.86 -8.96
CA PHE A 35 -6.43 -8.19 -7.84
C PHE A 35 -5.87 -8.68 -6.49
N ILE A 36 -5.76 -9.99 -6.30
CA ILE A 36 -5.25 -10.57 -5.06
C ILE A 36 -3.80 -10.13 -4.81
N THR A 37 -2.94 -10.17 -5.84
CA THR A 37 -1.54 -9.75 -5.71
C THR A 37 -1.43 -8.28 -5.33
N MET A 38 -2.19 -7.40 -5.98
CA MET A 38 -2.19 -5.97 -5.66
C MET A 38 -2.65 -5.70 -4.22
N VAL A 39 -3.70 -6.37 -3.75
CA VAL A 39 -4.16 -6.25 -2.36
C VAL A 39 -3.10 -6.75 -1.37
N ALA A 40 -2.45 -7.88 -1.68
CA ALA A 40 -1.38 -8.42 -0.84
C ALA A 40 -0.19 -7.46 -0.73
N ILE A 41 0.23 -6.87 -1.86
CA ILE A 41 1.29 -5.85 -1.91
C ILE A 41 0.88 -4.63 -1.08
N GLY A 42 -0.34 -4.11 -1.26
CA GLY A 42 -0.83 -2.95 -0.53
C GLY A 42 -0.85 -3.17 0.98
N ARG A 43 -1.32 -4.34 1.44
CA ARG A 43 -1.31 -4.70 2.86
C ARG A 43 0.11 -4.88 3.40
N GLY A 44 0.99 -5.54 2.64
CA GLY A 44 2.39 -5.72 3.02
C GLY A 44 3.16 -4.40 3.12
N ALA A 45 2.92 -3.47 2.20
CA ALA A 45 3.51 -2.14 2.24
C ALA A 45 3.04 -1.35 3.48
N ASN A 46 1.73 -1.35 3.76
CA ASN A 46 1.19 -0.71 4.96
C ASN A 46 1.77 -1.32 6.25
N ALA A 47 1.89 -2.65 6.31
CA ALA A 47 2.50 -3.32 7.46
C ALA A 47 3.96 -2.89 7.66
N ARG A 48 4.76 -2.82 6.59
CA ARG A 48 6.14 -2.35 6.67
C ARG A 48 6.27 -0.90 7.10
N VAL A 49 5.42 -0.02 6.58
CA VAL A 49 5.40 1.39 6.98
C VAL A 49 5.02 1.51 8.46
N SER A 50 4.01 0.75 8.91
CA SER A 50 3.61 0.72 10.31
C SER A 50 4.73 0.20 11.21
N GLU A 51 5.48 -0.81 10.76
CA GLU A 51 6.62 -1.37 11.50
C GLU A 51 7.78 -0.36 11.56
N GLN A 52 8.07 0.34 10.46
CA GLN A 52 9.07 1.42 10.45
C GLN A 52 8.68 2.54 11.42
N ILE A 53 7.43 3.00 11.37
CA ILE A 53 6.92 4.02 12.30
C ILE A 53 6.99 3.52 13.75
N ALA A 54 6.63 2.26 14.01
CA ALA A 54 6.74 1.67 15.34
C ALA A 54 8.20 1.54 15.80
N SER A 55 9.12 1.24 14.87
CA SER A 55 10.56 1.12 15.16
C SER A 55 11.25 2.46 15.42
N MET A 56 10.68 3.57 14.93
CA MET A 56 11.12 4.93 15.30
C MET A 56 10.77 5.25 16.77
N GLY A 57 9.99 4.38 17.44
CA GLY A 57 9.70 4.45 18.86
C GLY A 57 8.70 5.55 19.22
N ALA A 58 8.02 5.38 20.36
CA ALA A 58 7.06 6.33 20.92
C ALA A 58 7.69 7.69 21.36
N ASN A 59 8.92 7.98 20.94
CA ASN A 59 9.74 9.09 21.41
C ASN A 59 10.31 9.94 20.26
N MET A 60 9.57 10.05 19.15
CA MET A 60 9.94 10.94 18.03
C MET A 60 9.72 12.41 18.43
N LEU A 61 10.81 13.15 18.67
CA LEU A 61 10.76 14.58 18.95
C LEU A 61 11.19 15.37 17.69
N VAL A 62 10.27 16.10 17.08
CA VAL A 62 10.56 16.94 15.91
C VAL A 62 10.89 18.36 16.38
N ILE A 63 12.15 18.77 16.25
CA ILE A 63 12.60 20.11 16.67
C ILE A 63 12.80 21.00 15.44
N LEU A 64 12.12 22.15 15.42
CA LEU A 64 12.30 23.17 14.38
C LEU A 64 13.05 24.38 14.98
N PRO A 65 14.17 24.82 14.38
CA PRO A 65 14.90 25.98 14.86
C PRO A 65 14.12 27.28 14.63
N GLY A 66 14.08 28.12 15.67
CA GLY A 66 13.45 29.45 15.61
C GLY A 66 14.24 30.45 14.78
N SER A 67 13.77 31.69 14.70
CA SER A 67 14.53 32.80 14.13
C SER A 67 15.21 33.64 15.22
N ILE A 68 16.45 34.07 14.98
CA ILE A 68 17.17 34.94 15.92
C ILE A 68 16.57 36.35 15.84
N GLN A 69 16.32 36.98 16.99
CA GLN A 69 16.06 38.42 17.08
C GLN A 69 17.25 39.10 17.72
N GLN A 70 17.90 40.01 17.00
CA GLN A 70 18.96 40.84 17.56
C GLN A 70 18.71 42.30 17.17
N GLY A 71 18.58 43.18 18.17
CA GLY A 71 18.52 44.63 17.96
C GLY A 71 17.37 45.16 17.08
N GLY A 72 16.24 44.44 16.99
CA GLY A 72 15.09 44.83 16.17
C GLY A 72 15.06 44.22 14.76
N ALA A 73 16.12 43.51 14.35
CA ALA A 73 16.13 42.73 13.11
C ALA A 73 15.70 41.27 13.40
N ARG A 74 14.78 40.74 12.59
CA ARG A 74 14.39 39.32 12.61
C ARG A 74 15.21 38.56 11.57
N GLY A 75 16.03 37.60 12.01
CA GLY A 75 16.66 36.63 11.11
C GLY A 75 15.62 35.76 10.40
N GLY A 76 15.99 35.19 9.25
CA GLY A 76 15.13 34.24 8.53
C GLY A 76 14.75 33.02 9.37
N ALA A 77 13.72 32.28 8.95
CA ALA A 77 13.32 31.03 9.58
C ALA A 77 14.52 30.06 9.63
N GLY A 78 14.77 29.45 10.81
CA GLY A 78 15.88 28.53 11.03
C GLY A 78 17.24 29.18 11.33
N THR A 79 17.32 30.50 11.49
CA THR A 79 18.57 31.17 11.85
C THR A 79 19.06 30.83 13.26
N SER A 80 18.19 30.39 14.17
CA SER A 80 18.52 30.01 15.55
C SER A 80 18.72 28.50 15.70
N ALA A 81 19.56 27.90 14.87
CA ALA A 81 19.91 26.48 15.00
C ALA A 81 20.88 26.28 16.18
N THR A 82 20.32 25.98 17.36
CA THR A 82 21.08 25.74 18.60
C THR A 82 21.29 24.25 18.91
N LEU A 83 20.72 23.36 18.10
CA LEU A 83 20.80 21.91 18.27
C LEU A 83 21.59 21.31 17.12
N THR A 84 22.47 20.37 17.45
CA THR A 84 23.38 19.67 16.54
C THR A 84 23.11 18.17 16.61
N ASP A 85 23.53 17.41 15.58
CA ASP A 85 23.39 15.94 15.59
C ASP A 85 24.17 15.29 16.73
N ASP A 86 25.17 15.97 17.30
CA ASP A 86 25.95 15.52 18.45
C ASP A 86 25.16 15.62 19.79
N ASP A 87 24.02 16.33 19.81
CA ASP A 87 23.16 16.46 21.01
C ASP A 87 22.13 15.31 21.15
N VAL A 88 22.18 14.31 20.26
CA VAL A 88 21.17 13.24 20.13
C VAL A 88 21.44 12.04 21.07
N ASP A 89 22.52 12.03 21.85
CA ASP A 89 22.89 10.96 22.79
C ASP A 89 22.18 11.00 24.16
#